data_AF-A0A0G0YWX3-F1
#
_entry.id   AF-A0A0G0YWX3-F1
#
_cell.length_a   1.000
_cell.length_b   1.000
_cell.length_c   1.000
_cell.angle_alpha   90.00
_cell.angle_beta   90.00
_cell.angle_gamma   90.00
#
_symmetry.space_group_name_H-M   'P 1'
#
loop_
_entity.id
_entity.type
_entity.pdbx_description
1 polymer ?
#
loop_
_entity_poly.entity_id
_entity_poly.type
_entity_poly.pdbx_seq_one_letter_code
_entity_poly.pdbx_strand_id
1 'polypeptide(L)'
;MAKIMIVTYNKIPGIPVGRHENGNVVMYSGVYYCLAEYTDISFGGTDQNERVELKKNFVADVRNIGEAYVYVGNRRDDAKELIHSLLKDGKKVHMVACSCDNETKQQFALKLSIPLIESDCNGCLTCDRLFRELA
;
A
#
# COMPACT_ATOMS: atom_id res chain seq x y z
N MET A 1 -11.59 14.26 -9.71
CA MET A 1 -10.86 13.08 -10.24
C MET A 1 -10.69 12.09 -9.11
N ALA A 2 -10.81 10.79 -9.40
CA ALA A 2 -10.51 9.76 -8.40
C ALA A 2 -9.01 9.78 -8.09
N LYS A 3 -8.65 9.66 -6.81
CA LYS A 3 -7.23 9.62 -6.40
C LYS A 3 -6.61 8.24 -6.71
N ILE A 4 -5.30 8.21 -6.80
CA ILE A 4 -4.50 6.99 -6.82
C ILE A 4 -3.87 6.81 -5.44
N MET A 5 -3.91 5.60 -4.91
CA MET A 5 -3.26 5.27 -3.64
C MET A 5 -2.01 4.40 -3.85
N ILE A 6 -0.91 4.68 -3.15
CA ILE A 6 0.26 3.81 -3.07
C ILE A 6 0.46 3.40 -1.62
N VAL A 7 0.56 2.10 -1.35
CA VAL A 7 0.74 1.58 0.01
C VAL A 7 2.02 0.77 0.08
N THR A 8 2.94 1.18 0.97
CA THR A 8 4.16 0.45 1.27
C THR A 8 4.48 0.51 2.76
N TYR A 9 4.90 -0.62 3.31
CA TYR A 9 5.35 -0.70 4.69
C TYR A 9 6.82 -0.29 4.86
N ASN A 10 7.54 -0.04 3.76
CA ASN A 10 8.93 0.39 3.79
C ASN A 10 9.04 1.91 3.81
N LYS A 11 10.04 2.42 4.53
CA LYS A 11 10.39 3.84 4.49
C LYS A 11 10.95 4.17 3.11
N ILE A 12 10.46 5.23 2.51
CA ILE A 12 10.94 5.71 1.21
C ILE A 12 11.84 6.93 1.44
N PRO A 13 13.10 6.93 0.98
CA PRO A 13 14.00 8.06 1.15
C PRO A 13 13.39 9.35 0.59
N GLY A 14 13.37 10.41 1.41
CA GLY A 14 12.80 11.71 1.03
C GLY A 14 11.29 11.83 1.16
N ILE A 15 10.57 10.75 1.51
CA ILE A 15 9.13 10.79 1.80
C ILE A 15 8.92 10.54 3.30
N PRO A 16 8.16 11.40 4.00
CA PRO A 16 7.81 11.17 5.39
C PRO A 16 7.08 9.83 5.60
N VAL A 17 7.33 9.20 6.74
CA VAL A 17 6.54 8.03 7.18
C VAL A 17 5.12 8.48 7.48
N GLY A 18 4.15 7.67 7.10
CA GLY A 18 2.73 7.96 7.25
C GLY A 18 2.06 8.32 5.93
N ARG A 19 1.05 9.19 5.99
CA ARG A 19 0.31 9.67 4.83
C ARG A 19 1.03 10.86 4.19
N HIS A 20 1.26 10.78 2.90
CA HIS A 20 1.80 11.87 2.09
C HIS A 20 1.02 12.01 0.79
N GLU A 21 0.88 13.22 0.28
CA GLU A 21 0.07 13.52 -0.91
C GLU A 21 0.87 14.38 -1.88
N ASN A 22 0.83 14.02 -3.16
CA ASN A 22 1.41 14.78 -4.26
C ASN A 22 0.45 14.73 -5.45
N GLY A 23 -0.10 15.87 -5.85
CA GLY A 23 -1.11 15.92 -6.90
C GLY A 23 -2.33 15.06 -6.57
N ASN A 24 -2.66 14.12 -7.46
CA ASN A 24 -3.76 13.16 -7.30
C ASN A 24 -3.34 11.84 -6.62
N VAL A 25 -2.08 11.71 -6.19
CA VAL A 25 -1.55 10.49 -5.58
C VAL A 25 -1.41 10.67 -4.07
N VAL A 26 -1.95 9.70 -3.32
CA VAL A 26 -1.71 9.58 -1.88
C VAL A 26 -0.84 8.35 -1.62
N MET A 27 0.29 8.55 -0.94
CA MET A 27 1.17 7.49 -0.50
C MET A 27 1.05 7.27 1.01
N TYR A 28 1.01 6.01 1.40
CA TYR A 28 1.22 5.57 2.77
C TYR A 28 2.56 4.83 2.83
N SER A 29 3.59 5.45 3.43
CA SER A 29 4.97 4.95 3.47
C SER A 29 5.46 4.62 4.87
N GLY A 30 6.28 3.59 5.03
CA GLY A 30 6.85 3.21 6.34
C GLY A 30 5.80 2.85 7.38
N VAL A 31 4.56 2.60 6.97
CA VAL A 31 3.44 2.39 7.86
C VAL A 31 3.28 0.90 8.04
N TYR A 32 3.81 0.36 9.14
CA TYR A 32 3.51 -1.00 9.62
C TYR A 32 2.02 -1.14 10.07
N TYR A 33 1.16 -0.20 9.71
CA TYR A 33 0.37 0.54 10.70
C TYR A 33 -0.89 1.21 10.10
N CYS A 34 -1.11 1.20 8.79
CA CYS A 34 -2.41 1.63 8.22
C CYS A 34 -3.49 0.53 8.30
N LEU A 35 -3.09 -0.71 8.59
CA LEU A 35 -3.94 -1.90 8.46
C LEU A 35 -4.47 -2.43 9.79
N ALA A 36 -4.11 -1.83 10.92
CA ALA A 36 -4.42 -2.41 12.22
C ALA A 36 -5.90 -2.37 12.64
N GLU A 37 -6.75 -1.58 11.99
CA GLU A 37 -8.21 -1.74 12.16
C GLU A 37 -8.87 -2.45 10.95
N TYR A 38 -8.07 -3.11 10.10
CA TYR A 38 -8.49 -4.30 9.36
C TYR A 38 -8.01 -5.60 10.05
N THR A 39 -6.97 -5.55 10.91
CA THR A 39 -6.28 -6.77 11.41
C THR A 39 -5.98 -6.89 12.92
N ASP A 40 -6.39 -5.95 13.79
CA ASP A 40 -6.15 -6.02 15.26
C ASP A 40 -4.65 -6.12 15.67
N ILE A 41 -3.73 -5.40 15.00
CA ILE A 41 -2.28 -5.49 15.28
C ILE A 41 -1.72 -4.23 15.97
N SER A 42 -0.94 -4.45 17.03
CA SER A 42 -0.29 -3.42 17.86
C SER A 42 0.89 -2.73 17.15
N PHE A 43 1.03 -1.42 17.37
CA PHE A 43 2.13 -0.61 16.86
C PHE A 43 3.14 -0.33 17.96
N GLY A 44 4.42 -0.51 17.65
CA GLY A 44 5.51 0.03 18.45
C GLY A 44 5.84 1.44 18.00
N GLY A 45 5.73 2.42 18.90
CA GLY A 45 6.45 3.69 18.77
C GLY A 45 5.72 4.92 18.19
N THR A 46 4.43 4.85 17.84
CA THR A 46 3.60 6.04 17.51
C THR A 46 2.57 6.32 18.60
N ASP A 47 2.33 7.61 18.89
CA ASP A 47 1.28 8.07 19.81
C ASP A 47 -0.09 7.53 19.37
N GLN A 48 -0.96 7.19 20.31
CA GLN A 48 -2.28 6.63 20.02
C GLN A 48 -3.13 7.56 19.14
N ASN A 49 -2.99 8.88 19.29
CA ASN A 49 -3.73 9.87 18.52
C ASN A 49 -3.32 9.87 17.04
N GLU A 50 -2.02 9.77 16.76
CA GLU A 50 -1.49 9.71 15.39
C GLU A 50 -2.01 8.47 14.66
N ARG A 51 -2.18 7.34 15.36
CA ARG A 51 -2.75 6.10 14.78
C ARG A 51 -4.21 6.28 14.36
N VAL A 52 -5.01 6.86 15.25
CA VAL A 52 -6.45 7.08 14.99
C VAL A 52 -6.64 8.03 13.82
N GLU A 53 -5.85 9.10 13.76
CA GLU A 53 -5.90 10.06 12.66
C GLU A 53 -5.50 9.41 11.33
N LEU A 54 -4.40 8.66 11.33
CA LEU A 54 -3.88 8.03 10.13
C LEU A 54 -4.84 6.97 9.59
N LYS A 55 -5.52 6.22 10.46
CA LYS A 55 -6.61 5.35 10.03
C LYS A 55 -7.77 6.14 9.42
N LYS A 56 -8.27 7.17 10.09
CA LYS A 56 -9.41 7.96 9.58
C LYS A 56 -9.11 8.48 8.17
N ASN A 57 -7.89 8.96 7.97
CA ASN A 57 -7.41 9.40 6.67
C ASN A 57 -7.36 8.26 5.65
N PHE A 58 -6.85 7.08 6.04
CA PHE A 58 -6.81 5.90 5.17
C PHE A 58 -8.21 5.50 4.68
N VAL A 59 -9.18 5.37 5.59
CA VAL A 59 -10.56 5.02 5.25
C VAL A 59 -11.20 6.08 4.34
N ALA A 60 -10.94 7.37 4.61
CA ALA A 60 -11.43 8.46 3.78
C ALA A 60 -10.82 8.41 2.37
N ASP A 61 -9.52 8.15 2.25
CA ASP A 61 -8.85 8.03 0.96
C ASP A 61 -9.32 6.78 0.18
N VAL A 62 -9.49 5.63 0.83
CA VAL A 62 -10.02 4.41 0.19
C VAL A 62 -11.38 4.66 -0.46
N ARG A 63 -12.25 5.45 0.18
CA ARG A 63 -13.55 5.82 -0.41
C ARG A 63 -13.40 6.65 -1.69
N ASN A 64 -12.37 7.50 -1.76
CA ASN A 64 -12.17 8.48 -2.82
C ASN A 64 -11.18 8.06 -3.93
N ILE A 65 -10.54 6.89 -3.79
CA ILE A 65 -9.63 6.36 -4.82
C ILE A 65 -10.39 5.51 -5.84
N GLY A 66 -9.87 5.49 -7.07
CA GLY A 66 -10.28 4.54 -8.10
C GLY A 66 -9.27 3.40 -8.29
N GLU A 67 -8.02 3.65 -7.90
CA GLU A 67 -6.87 2.80 -8.21
C GLU A 67 -5.88 2.77 -7.05
N ALA A 68 -5.28 1.60 -6.80
CA ALA A 68 -4.31 1.38 -5.73
C ALA A 68 -3.11 0.55 -6.20
N TYR A 69 -1.92 0.90 -5.69
CA TYR A 69 -0.67 0.16 -5.85
C TYR A 69 -0.21 -0.31 -4.48
N VAL A 70 -0.20 -1.63 -4.26
CA VAL A 70 0.08 -2.21 -2.93
C VAL A 70 1.37 -3.02 -3.00
N TYR A 71 2.35 -2.68 -2.15
CA TYR A 71 3.61 -3.39 -2.06
C TYR A 71 3.51 -4.67 -1.22
N VAL A 72 4.00 -5.79 -1.76
CA VAL A 72 4.00 -7.14 -1.16
C VAL A 72 5.42 -7.72 -1.16
N GLY A 73 6.07 -7.76 0.01
CA GLY A 73 7.36 -8.42 0.19
C GLY A 73 7.28 -9.79 0.85
N ASN A 74 8.42 -10.26 1.39
CA ASN A 74 8.57 -11.58 2.00
C ASN A 74 7.83 -11.59 3.35
N ARG A 75 6.76 -12.40 3.47
CA ARG A 75 5.92 -12.63 4.69
C ARG A 75 4.89 -11.55 5.09
N ARG A 76 4.00 -11.09 4.22
CA ARG A 76 2.88 -10.24 4.66
C ARG A 76 1.53 -10.62 4.07
N ASP A 77 0.72 -11.28 4.89
CA ASP A 77 -0.69 -11.55 4.59
C ASP A 77 -1.54 -10.27 4.64
N ASP A 78 -1.20 -9.30 5.51
CA ASP A 78 -1.93 -8.02 5.59
C ASP A 78 -2.02 -7.26 4.26
N ALA A 79 -0.95 -7.27 3.46
CA ALA A 79 -0.95 -6.61 2.16
C ALA A 79 -1.87 -7.35 1.16
N LYS A 80 -1.95 -8.67 1.25
CA LYS A 80 -2.89 -9.49 0.46
C LYS A 80 -4.33 -9.27 0.91
N GLU A 81 -4.57 -9.17 2.21
CA GLU A 81 -5.88 -8.86 2.78
C GLU A 81 -6.37 -7.47 2.35
N LEU A 82 -5.48 -6.47 2.35
CA LEU A 82 -5.78 -5.15 1.80
C LEU A 82 -6.17 -5.23 0.33
N ILE A 83 -5.41 -5.97 -0.48
CA ILE A 83 -5.73 -6.19 -1.90
C ILE A 83 -7.13 -6.80 -2.03
N HIS A 84 -7.46 -7.82 -1.25
CA HIS A 84 -8.80 -8.42 -1.25
C HIS A 84 -9.90 -7.42 -0.87
N SER A 85 -9.71 -6.61 0.18
CA SER A 85 -10.70 -5.62 0.58
C SER A 85 -10.90 -4.55 -0.49
N LEU A 86 -9.82 -4.04 -1.10
CA LEU A 86 -9.90 -3.04 -2.15
C LEU A 86 -10.62 -3.58 -3.40
N LEU A 87 -10.34 -4.83 -3.78
CA LEU A 87 -11.04 -5.50 -4.88
C LEU A 87 -12.53 -5.70 -4.57
N LYS A 88 -12.86 -6.09 -3.33
CA LYS A 88 -14.26 -6.22 -2.87
C LYS A 88 -15.01 -4.89 -2.95
N ASP A 89 -14.33 -3.79 -2.68
CA ASP A 89 -14.85 -2.42 -2.79
C ASP A 89 -14.84 -1.88 -4.25
N GLY A 90 -14.54 -2.74 -5.23
CA GLY A 90 -14.57 -2.41 -6.66
C GLY A 90 -13.42 -1.53 -7.13
N LYS A 91 -12.31 -1.44 -6.37
CA LYS A 91 -11.14 -0.65 -6.75
C LYS A 91 -10.26 -1.40 -7.75
N LYS A 92 -9.59 -0.67 -8.64
CA LYS A 92 -8.53 -1.23 -9.47
C LYS A 92 -7.27 -1.39 -8.61
N VAL A 93 -6.66 -2.58 -8.60
CA VAL A 93 -5.51 -2.86 -7.74
C VAL A 93 -4.35 -3.38 -8.56
N HIS A 94 -3.17 -2.83 -8.31
CA HIS A 94 -1.88 -3.25 -8.82
C HIS A 94 -1.04 -3.79 -7.67
N MET A 95 -0.46 -4.97 -7.84
CA MET A 95 0.47 -5.52 -6.85
C MET A 95 1.89 -5.14 -7.24
N VAL A 96 2.62 -4.49 -6.33
CA VAL A 96 4.06 -4.22 -6.48
C VAL A 96 4.81 -5.24 -5.63
N ALA A 97 5.78 -5.97 -6.17
CA ALA A 97 6.45 -7.02 -5.40
C ALA A 97 7.91 -7.20 -5.81
N CYS A 98 8.77 -7.50 -4.83
CA CYS A 98 10.15 -7.91 -5.10
C CYS A 98 10.22 -9.41 -5.44
N SER A 99 11.33 -9.82 -6.05
CA SER A 99 11.58 -11.19 -6.51
C SER A 99 11.74 -12.25 -5.40
N CYS A 100 11.81 -11.85 -4.12
CA CYS A 100 11.73 -12.81 -3.02
C CYS A 100 10.35 -13.52 -3.05
N ASP A 101 10.34 -14.85 -3.01
CA ASP A 101 9.12 -15.67 -3.10
C ASP A 101 8.27 -15.36 -4.34
N ASN A 102 8.93 -15.07 -5.47
CA ASN A 102 8.28 -14.57 -6.70
C ASN A 102 7.13 -15.48 -7.15
N GLU A 103 7.32 -16.80 -7.12
CA GLU A 103 6.31 -17.76 -7.57
C GLU A 103 4.99 -17.61 -6.78
N THR A 104 5.06 -17.50 -5.46
CA THR A 104 3.87 -17.35 -4.61
C THR A 104 3.14 -16.03 -4.90
N LYS A 105 3.89 -14.95 -5.13
CA LYS A 105 3.32 -13.64 -5.44
C LYS A 105 2.71 -13.61 -6.83
N GLN A 106 3.39 -14.16 -7.83
CA GLN A 106 2.87 -14.32 -9.19
C GLN A 106 1.57 -15.13 -9.19
N GLN A 107 1.53 -16.27 -8.50
CA GLN A 107 0.32 -17.08 -8.38
C GLN A 107 -0.81 -16.31 -7.67
N PHE A 108 -0.50 -15.51 -6.64
CA PHE A 108 -1.50 -14.69 -5.96
C PHE A 108 -2.09 -13.62 -6.89
N ALA A 109 -1.25 -12.86 -7.60
CA ALA A 109 -1.71 -11.86 -8.57
C ALA A 109 -2.54 -12.49 -9.70
N LEU A 110 -2.08 -13.64 -10.21
CA LEU A 110 -2.79 -14.39 -11.25
C LEU A 110 -4.17 -14.87 -10.78
N LYS A 111 -4.27 -15.44 -9.57
CA LYS A 111 -5.55 -15.90 -8.99
C LYS A 111 -6.57 -14.78 -8.85
N LEU A 112 -6.11 -13.56 -8.59
CA LEU A 112 -6.96 -12.38 -8.46
C LEU A 112 -7.11 -11.58 -9.76
N SER A 113 -6.46 -12.02 -10.85
CA SER A 113 -6.44 -11.31 -12.14
C SER A 113 -6.00 -9.84 -12.01
N ILE A 114 -5.03 -9.56 -11.13
CA ILE A 114 -4.48 -8.21 -10.93
C ILE A 114 -3.10 -8.06 -11.59
N PRO A 115 -2.75 -6.88 -12.11
CA PRO A 115 -1.42 -6.63 -12.64
C PRO A 115 -0.34 -6.73 -11.55
N LEU A 116 0.76 -7.42 -11.89
CA LEU A 116 1.97 -7.49 -11.08
C LEU A 116 3.04 -6.56 -11.64
N ILE A 117 3.59 -5.71 -10.79
CA ILE A 117 4.74 -4.83 -11.07
C ILE A 117 5.92 -5.37 -10.28
N GLU A 118 6.91 -5.89 -10.99
CA GLU A 118 8.17 -6.29 -10.37
C GLU A 118 8.92 -5.07 -9.84
N SER A 119 9.59 -5.23 -8.70
CA SER A 119 10.28 -4.15 -8.01
C SER A 119 11.62 -4.58 -7.44
N ASP A 120 12.42 -3.57 -7.09
CA ASP A 120 13.62 -3.73 -6.28
C ASP A 120 13.32 -4.42 -4.93
N CYS A 121 14.35 -4.94 -4.28
CA CYS A 121 14.19 -5.45 -2.92
C CYS A 121 13.66 -4.32 -2.01
N ASN A 122 12.66 -4.60 -1.18
CA ASN A 122 11.89 -3.63 -0.40
C ASN A 122 11.02 -2.65 -1.23
N GLY A 123 11.08 -2.69 -2.57
CA GLY A 123 10.23 -1.90 -3.45
C GLY A 123 10.34 -0.38 -3.26
N CYS A 124 11.41 0.09 -2.62
CA CYS A 124 11.52 1.50 -2.25
C CYS A 124 11.67 2.37 -3.49
N LEU A 125 12.53 1.97 -4.42
CA LEU A 125 12.77 2.73 -5.65
C LEU A 125 11.56 2.67 -6.56
N THR A 126 10.93 1.49 -6.69
CA THR A 126 9.71 1.35 -7.50
C THR A 126 8.56 2.17 -6.94
N CYS A 127 8.33 2.19 -5.62
CA CYS A 127 7.26 2.97 -5.01
C CYS A 127 7.52 4.49 -5.10
N ASP A 128 8.76 4.97 -4.91
CA ASP A 128 9.11 6.38 -5.11
C ASP A 128 8.87 6.80 -6.57
N ARG A 129 9.32 5.97 -7.52
CA ARG A 129 9.10 6.22 -8.95
C ARG A 129 7.61 6.33 -9.27
N LEU A 130 6.80 5.36 -8.83
CA LEU A 130 5.34 5.40 -9.02
C LEU A 130 4.72 6.67 -8.41
N PHE A 131 5.17 7.08 -7.22
CA PHE A 131 4.67 8.27 -6.55
C PHE A 131 4.96 9.57 -7.32
N ARG A 132 6.08 9.62 -8.04
CA ARG A 132 6.47 10.77 -8.87
C ARG A 132 5.84 10.76 -10.25
N GLU A 133 5.73 9.59 -10.88
CA GLU A 133 5.23 9.46 -12.26
C GLU A 133 3.71 9.56 -12.37
N LEU A 134 2.98 9.22 -11.30
CA LEU A 134 1.51 9.20 -11.29
C LEU A 134 0.88 10.52 -10.81
N ALA A 135 1.67 11.42 -10.21
CA ALA A 135 1.25 12.70 -9.63
C ALA A 135 1.19 13.82 -10.67
#